data_AF-A0A4Z1R676-F1
#
_entry.id   AF-A0A4Z1R676-F1
#
_cell.length_a   1.000
_cell.length_b   1.000
_cell.length_c   1.000
_cell.angle_alpha   90.00
_cell.angle_beta   90.00
_cell.angle_gamma   90.00
#
_symmetry.space_group_name_H-M   'P 1'
#
loop_
_entity.id
_entity.type
_entity.pdbx_description
1 polymer ?
#
loop_
_entity_poly.entity_id
_entity_poly.type
_entity_poly.pdbx_seq_one_letter_code
_entity_poly.pdbx_strand_id
1 'polypeptide(L)'
;MGTFAELRPFTREEAAEALRTIEETKGLLGSVPYRDAKLIESNLRALEEMVEDIFPGGFQSVCEVCGVPMGADEISVTDNENILYFCAPCMEEDHRPKDTADA
;
A
#
# COMPACT_ATOMS: atom_id res chain seq x y z
N MET A 1 -9.08 35.00 -3.26
CA MET A 1 -8.39 34.23 -2.21
C MET A 1 -9.01 32.84 -2.23
N GLY A 2 -8.41 31.92 -2.98
CA GLY A 2 -8.86 30.53 -3.00
C GLY A 2 -8.41 29.87 -1.70
N THR A 3 -9.34 29.29 -0.96
CA THR A 3 -9.03 28.37 0.13
C THR A 3 -8.27 27.21 -0.49
N PHE A 4 -6.96 27.13 -0.25
CA PHE A 4 -6.25 25.87 -0.40
C PHE A 4 -7.01 24.90 0.49
N ALA A 5 -7.75 23.97 -0.12
CA ALA A 5 -8.26 22.82 0.60
C ALA A 5 -7.01 22.19 1.22
N GLU A 6 -6.88 22.27 2.54
CA GLU A 6 -5.83 21.58 3.27
C GLU A 6 -5.95 20.12 2.84
N LEU A 7 -5.00 19.66 2.01
CA LEU A 7 -4.94 18.27 1.60
C LEU A 7 -4.71 17.51 2.90
N ARG A 8 -5.79 16.93 3.43
CA ARG A 8 -5.69 16.10 4.62
C ARG A 8 -4.64 15.01 4.33
N PRO A 9 -3.75 14.69 5.28
CA PRO A 9 -2.78 13.63 5.09
C PRO A 9 -3.56 12.37 4.68
N PHE A 10 -3.20 11.82 3.53
CA PHE A 10 -3.73 10.54 3.07
C PHE A 10 -3.29 9.49 4.10
N THR A 11 -4.23 8.76 4.70
CA THR A 11 -3.92 7.86 5.81
C THR A 11 -3.54 6.46 5.31
N ARG A 12 -2.91 5.66 6.18
CA ARG A 12 -2.55 4.29 5.84
C ARG A 12 -3.78 3.41 5.55
N GLU A 13 -4.89 3.63 6.25
CA GLU A 13 -6.16 2.94 5.98
C GLU A 13 -6.70 3.28 4.58
N GLU A 14 -6.58 4.55 4.18
CA GLU A 14 -7.00 5.00 2.85
C GLU A 14 -6.10 4.45 1.74
N ALA A 15 -4.81 4.28 2.04
CA ALA A 15 -3.87 3.60 1.16
C ALA A 15 -4.22 2.10 1.00
N ALA A 16 -4.71 1.44 2.04
CA ALA A 16 -5.20 0.05 1.95
C ALA A 16 -6.37 -0.08 0.96
N GLU A 17 -7.33 0.85 1.07
CA GLU A 17 -8.48 0.88 0.17
C GLU A 17 -8.05 1.20 -1.27
N ALA A 18 -7.11 2.13 -1.45
CA ALA A 18 -6.54 2.45 -2.75
C ALA A 18 -5.80 1.27 -3.39
N LEU A 19 -4.98 0.52 -2.63
CA LEU A 19 -4.30 -0.69 -3.10
C LEU A 19 -5.29 -1.74 -3.60
N ARG A 20 -6.38 -1.98 -2.87
CA ARG A 20 -7.44 -2.90 -3.31
C ARG A 20 -8.08 -2.42 -4.62
N THR A 21 -8.40 -1.14 -4.72
CA THR A 21 -8.98 -0.56 -5.95
C THR A 21 -8.01 -0.64 -7.13
N ILE A 22 -6.70 -0.49 -6.90
CA ILE A 22 -5.66 -0.66 -7.91
C ILE A 22 -5.70 -2.09 -8.48
N GLU A 23 -5.72 -3.11 -7.62
CA GLU A 23 -5.77 -4.52 -8.05
C GLU A 23 -7.05 -4.87 -8.83
N GLU A 24 -8.21 -4.46 -8.31
CA GLU A 24 -9.51 -4.65 -8.98
C GLU A 24 -9.52 -3.99 -10.37
N THR A 25 -8.98 -2.77 -10.47
CA THR A 25 -8.95 -2.01 -11.71
C THR A 25 -7.98 -2.63 -12.74
N LYS A 26 -6.81 -3.13 -12.29
CA LYS A 26 -5.86 -3.87 -13.14
C LYS A 26 -6.52 -5.12 -13.74
N GLY A 27 -7.37 -5.82 -12.99
CA GLY A 27 -8.13 -6.97 -13.49
C GLY A 27 -9.15 -6.62 -14.59
N LEU A 28 -9.72 -5.42 -14.54
CA LEU A 28 -10.72 -4.96 -15.52
C LEU A 28 -10.09 -4.51 -16.85
N LEU A 29 -8.87 -3.97 -16.83
CA LEU A 29 -8.16 -3.40 -17.99
C LEU A 29 -8.09 -4.32 -19.21
N GLY A 30 -8.04 -5.64 -19.02
CA GLY A 30 -7.99 -6.61 -20.13
C GLY A 30 -9.21 -6.62 -21.05
N SER A 31 -10.33 -6.04 -20.61
CA SER A 31 -11.64 -6.08 -21.31
C SER A 31 -12.12 -4.73 -21.84
N VAL A 32 -11.33 -3.66 -21.66
CA VAL A 32 -11.78 -2.27 -21.89
C VAL A 32 -11.22 -1.74 -23.22
N PRO A 33 -11.99 -0.94 -23.98
CA PRO A 33 -11.49 -0.26 -25.17
C PRO A 33 -10.24 0.59 -24.88
N TYR A 34 -9.27 0.59 -25.80
CA TYR A 34 -7.92 1.16 -25.63
C TYR A 34 -7.88 2.60 -25.08
N ARG A 35 -8.80 3.46 -25.51
CA ARG A 35 -8.85 4.87 -25.07
C ARG A 35 -9.20 4.99 -23.59
N ASP A 36 -10.12 4.15 -23.12
CA ASP A 36 -10.55 4.14 -21.72
C ASP A 36 -9.49 3.42 -20.87
N ALA A 37 -8.86 2.37 -21.39
CA ALA A 37 -7.72 1.71 -20.75
C ALA A 37 -6.57 2.68 -20.46
N LYS A 38 -6.22 3.55 -21.42
CA LYS A 38 -5.21 4.62 -21.25
C LYS A 38 -5.54 5.60 -20.13
N LEU A 39 -6.82 5.99 -20.01
CA LEU A 39 -7.26 6.91 -18.97
C LEU A 39 -7.23 6.23 -17.59
N ILE A 40 -7.65 4.97 -17.54
CA ILE A 40 -7.61 4.13 -16.34
C ILE A 40 -6.16 3.91 -15.89
N GLU A 41 -5.23 3.61 -16.81
CA GLU A 41 -3.79 3.50 -16.54
C GLU A 41 -3.22 4.79 -15.94
N SER A 42 -3.61 5.96 -16.46
CA SER A 42 -3.14 7.24 -15.92
C SER A 42 -3.64 7.49 -14.49
N ASN A 43 -4.89 7.13 -14.19
CA ASN A 43 -5.46 7.29 -12.85
C ASN A 43 -4.87 6.28 -11.86
N LEU A 44 -4.64 5.04 -12.31
CA LEU A 44 -3.93 4.00 -11.56
C LEU A 44 -2.55 4.48 -11.15
N ARG A 45 -1.79 5.04 -12.08
CA ARG A 45 -0.45 5.56 -11.80
C ARG A 45 -0.45 6.68 -10.76
N ALA A 46 -1.41 7.59 -10.83
CA ALA A 46 -1.55 8.66 -9.83
C ALA A 46 -1.89 8.10 -8.44
N LEU A 47 -2.71 7.05 -8.36
CA LEU A 47 -3.00 6.36 -7.10
C LEU A 47 -1.78 5.62 -6.56
N GLU A 48 -1.00 4.96 -7.43
CA GLU A 48 0.26 4.32 -7.06
C GLU A 48 1.26 5.33 -6.49
N GLU A 49 1.42 6.49 -7.14
CA GLU A 49 2.28 7.58 -6.66
C GLU A 49 1.84 8.10 -5.27
N MET A 50 0.55 8.26 -5.03
CA MET A 50 0.02 8.66 -3.71
C MET A 50 0.27 7.61 -2.61
N VAL A 51 0.32 6.33 -2.97
CA VAL A 51 0.61 5.24 -2.03
C VAL A 51 2.12 5.15 -1.76
N GLU A 52 2.96 5.35 -2.77
CA GLU A 52 4.43 5.41 -2.62
C GLU A 52 4.88 6.55 -1.70
N ASP A 53 4.16 7.68 -1.69
CA ASP A 53 4.42 8.79 -0.76
C ASP A 53 4.14 8.40 0.72
N ILE A 54 3.24 7.44 0.96
CA ILE A 54 2.92 6.93 2.32
C ILE A 54 3.84 5.79 2.73
N PHE A 55 4.23 4.93 1.78
CA PHE A 55 5.09 3.78 2.00
C PHE A 55 6.39 3.94 1.19
N PRO A 56 7.37 4.70 1.70
CA PRO A 56 8.67 4.82 1.08
C PRO A 56 9.29 3.43 0.86
N GLY A 57 9.57 3.07 -0.40
CA GLY A 57 10.10 1.74 -0.74
C GLY A 57 9.04 0.69 -1.07
N GLY A 58 7.75 1.05 -1.03
CA GLY A 58 6.64 0.24 -1.51
C GLY A 58 5.81 -0.40 -0.40
N PHE A 59 4.61 -0.85 -0.77
CA PHE A 59 3.76 -1.67 0.09
C PHE A 59 4.38 -3.06 0.24
N GLN A 60 4.55 -3.50 1.48
CA GLN A 60 5.09 -4.83 1.77
C GLN A 60 3.97 -5.78 2.17
N SER A 61 3.08 -5.36 3.09
CA SER A 61 2.03 -6.24 3.58
C SER A 61 0.98 -5.54 4.45
N VAL A 62 -0.04 -6.27 4.90
CA VAL A 62 -1.03 -5.81 5.88
C VAL A 62 -0.72 -6.38 7.25
N CYS A 63 -0.75 -5.56 8.31
CA CYS A 63 -0.61 -6.02 9.70
C CYS A 63 -1.73 -7.00 10.06
N GLU A 64 -1.37 -8.19 10.57
CA GLU A 64 -2.36 -9.23 10.93
C GLU A 64 -3.27 -8.84 12.11
N VAL A 65 -2.87 -7.86 12.93
CA VAL A 65 -3.62 -7.46 14.12
C VAL A 65 -4.62 -6.34 13.84
N CYS A 66 -4.16 -5.22 13.28
CA CYS A 66 -5.01 -4.04 13.06
C CYS A 66 -5.43 -3.83 11.60
N GLY A 67 -4.90 -4.62 10.67
CA GLY A 67 -5.31 -4.57 9.26
C GLY A 67 -4.79 -3.36 8.48
N VAL A 68 -3.90 -2.56 9.05
CA VAL A 68 -3.30 -1.42 8.35
C VAL A 68 -2.14 -1.87 7.47
N PRO A 69 -1.90 -1.21 6.32
CA PRO A 69 -0.75 -1.54 5.48
C PRO A 69 0.56 -1.12 6.14
N MET A 70 1.58 -1.93 5.88
CA MET A 70 2.96 -1.80 6.31
C MET A 70 3.83 -1.64 5.06
N GLY A 71 4.69 -0.62 5.09
CA GLY A 71 5.63 -0.32 4.02
C GLY A 71 6.96 -1.06 4.19
N ALA A 72 7.76 -1.09 3.13
CA ALA A 72 9.10 -1.69 3.14
C ALA A 72 10.11 -0.93 4.03
N ASP A 73 9.76 0.26 4.50
CA ASP A 73 10.55 1.09 5.41
C ASP A 73 10.26 0.83 6.90
N GLU A 74 9.31 -0.05 7.23
CA GLU A 74 9.00 -0.36 8.63
C GLU A 74 10.17 -1.07 9.35
N ILE A 75 10.27 -0.80 10.67
CA ILE A 75 11.30 -1.41 11.50
C ILE A 75 11.05 -2.92 11.54
N SER A 76 12.02 -3.68 11.07
CA SER A 76 12.01 -5.14 11.15
C SER A 76 13.24 -5.67 11.87
N VAL A 77 13.05 -6.76 12.59
CA VAL A 77 14.13 -7.54 13.21
C VAL A 77 14.12 -8.93 12.60
N THR A 78 15.28 -9.37 12.13
CA THR A 78 15.40 -10.66 11.46
C THR A 78 16.16 -11.63 12.36
N ASP A 79 15.58 -12.80 12.64
CA ASP A 79 16.30 -13.92 13.27
C ASP A 79 16.69 -14.96 12.20
N ASN A 80 16.97 -16.21 12.56
CA ASN A 80 17.34 -17.23 11.56
C ASN A 80 16.16 -17.70 10.69
N GLU A 81 14.93 -17.72 11.22
CA GLU A 81 13.76 -18.37 10.60
C GLU A 81 12.65 -17.36 10.24
N ASN A 82 12.56 -16.26 10.97
CA ASN A 82 11.47 -15.29 10.88
C ASN A 82 11.97 -13.85 10.68
N ILE A 83 11.08 -13.04 10.12
CA ILE A 83 11.15 -11.58 10.13
C ILE A 83 10.04 -11.09 11.05
N LEU A 84 10.43 -10.30 12.04
CA LEU A 84 9.54 -9.62 12.97
C LEU A 84 9.32 -8.19 12.49
N TYR A 85 8.09 -7.86 12.11
CA TYR A 85 7.70 -6.50 11.75
C TYR A 85 7.03 -5.82 12.94
N PHE A 86 7.31 -4.52 13.12
CA PHE A 86 6.63 -3.69 14.11
C PHE A 86 5.69 -2.73 13.41
N CYS A 87 4.39 -3.00 13.53
CA CYS A 87 3.36 -2.17 12.91
C CYS A 87 3.34 -0.79 13.57
N ALA A 88 3.70 0.27 12.83
CA ALA A 88 3.83 1.61 13.43
C ALA A 88 2.53 2.16 14.09
N PRO A 89 1.32 1.87 13.57
CA PRO A 89 0.08 2.35 14.18
C PRO A 89 -0.34 1.64 15.47
N CYS A 90 -0.23 0.30 15.54
CA CYS A 90 -0.70 -0.46 16.72
C CYS A 90 0.44 -0.95 17.63
N MET A 91 1.69 -0.84 17.19
CA MET A 91 2.90 -1.30 17.90
C MET A 91 2.93 -2.80 18.19
N GLU A 92 2.05 -3.58 17.54
CA GLU A 92 2.02 -5.03 17.66
C GLU A 92 3.09 -5.68 16.79
N GLU A 93 3.54 -6.83 17.26
CA GLU A 93 4.53 -7.68 16.61
C GLU A 93 3.85 -8.59 15.57
N ASP A 94 4.29 -8.49 14.31
CA ASP A 94 3.84 -9.34 13.21
C ASP A 94 4.99 -10.28 12.81
N HIS A 95 4.81 -11.57 13.09
CA HIS A 95 5.83 -12.60 12.93
C HIS A 95 5.63 -13.34 11.61
N ARG A 96 6.60 -13.24 10.70
CA ARG A 96 6.49 -13.85 9.37
C ARG A 96 7.65 -14.77 9.06
N PRO A 97 7.39 -15.95 8.47
CA PRO A 97 8.45 -16.78 7.92
C PRO A 97 9.20 -16.03 6.82
N LYS A 98 10.54 -16.14 6.78
CA LYS A 98 11.35 -15.51 5.73
C LYS A 98 10.94 -15.91 4.31
N ASP A 99 10.50 -17.15 4.13
CA ASP A 99 10.11 -17.69 2.83
C ASP A 99 8.87 -16.99 2.24
N THR A 100 8.10 -16.28 3.06
CA THR A 100 6.85 -15.60 2.69
C THR A 100 6.88 -14.10 2.96
N ALA A 101 8.02 -13.54 3.38
CA ALA A 101 8.11 -12.15 3.83
C ALA A 101 8.32 -11.14 2.68
N ASP A 102 8.67 -11.61 1.49
CA ASP A 102 8.94 -10.83 0.27
C ASP A 102 7.99 -11.19 -0.90
N ALA A 103 6.90 -11.93 -0.63
CA ALA A 103 5.93 -12.38 -1.63
C ALA A 103 4.65 -11.54 -1.60
#